data_AF-A0AAE0JLV5-F1
#
_entry.id   AF-A0AAE0JLV5-F1
#
_cell.length_a   1.000
_cell.length_b   1.000
_cell.length_c   1.000
_cell.angle_alpha   90.00
_cell.angle_beta   90.00
_cell.angle_gamma   90.00
#
_symmetry.space_group_name_H-M   'P 1'
#
loop_
_entity.id
_entity.type
_entity.pdbx_description
1 polymer ?
#
loop_
_entity_poly.entity_id
_entity_poly.type
_entity_poly.pdbx_seq_one_letter_code
_entity_poly.pdbx_strand_id
1 'polypeptide(L)'
;MFAPKLLAVVSLLSGAVFAAPAPAPAAELTDADGASVLLKRGEGIHLMNCEPTNGATNYISAVVYCANDGNCNNLSYSHSSSNVCVKSTSGSSGAYHVWEGSTQSCTFSSGVTFSWAIGKEAQTWPDYTYVGTGVNGYSTFSGYKDDKHYGVTYNSHKCRSIYYYI
;
A
#
# COMPACT_ATOMS: atom_id res chain seq x y z
N MET A 1 -69.15 -16.38 -31.67
CA MET A 1 -68.16 -15.53 -30.97
C MET A 1 -67.02 -16.43 -30.51
N PHE A 2 -65.87 -16.39 -31.19
CA PHE A 2 -64.67 -17.16 -30.85
C PHE A 2 -63.50 -16.18 -30.71
N ALA A 3 -62.90 -16.12 -29.51
CA ALA A 3 -61.73 -15.31 -29.22
C ALA A 3 -60.46 -16.17 -29.36
N PRO A 4 -59.39 -15.69 -30.04
CA PRO A 4 -58.14 -16.41 -30.08
C PRO A 4 -57.28 -16.08 -28.85
N LYS A 5 -56.73 -17.12 -28.22
CA LYS A 5 -55.74 -17.05 -27.14
C LYS A 5 -54.38 -16.62 -27.70
N LEU A 6 -53.82 -15.53 -27.19
CA LEU A 6 -52.42 -15.16 -27.42
C LEU A 6 -51.48 -16.06 -26.59
N LEU A 7 -50.50 -16.67 -27.25
CA LEU A 7 -49.35 -17.35 -26.64
C LEU A 7 -48.21 -16.33 -26.51
N ALA A 8 -47.70 -16.15 -25.28
CA ALA A 8 -46.51 -15.35 -25.02
C ALA A 8 -45.25 -16.22 -25.19
N VAL A 9 -44.31 -15.74 -26.01
CA VAL A 9 -42.98 -16.36 -26.21
C VAL A 9 -42.00 -15.70 -25.25
N VAL A 10 -41.37 -16.48 -24.38
CA VAL A 10 -40.30 -16.03 -23.47
C VAL A 10 -38.95 -16.34 -24.11
N SER A 11 -38.16 -15.30 -24.39
CA SER A 11 -36.81 -15.43 -24.92
C SER A 11 -35.79 -15.54 -23.77
N LEU A 12 -35.16 -16.71 -23.63
CA LEU A 12 -34.00 -16.91 -22.76
C LEU A 12 -32.74 -16.41 -23.48
N LEU A 13 -32.18 -15.28 -23.03
CA LEU A 13 -30.83 -14.86 -23.42
C LEU A 13 -29.80 -15.54 -22.52
N SER A 14 -29.10 -16.53 -23.06
CA SER A 14 -27.90 -17.11 -22.46
C SER A 14 -26.74 -16.12 -22.62
N GLY A 15 -26.28 -15.54 -21.51
CA GLY A 15 -25.07 -14.72 -21.45
C GLY A 15 -23.82 -15.60 -21.51
N ALA A 16 -22.92 -15.31 -22.46
CA ALA A 16 -21.57 -15.88 -22.49
C ALA A 16 -20.67 -15.13 -21.50
N VAL A 17 -20.08 -15.86 -20.56
CA VAL A 17 -19.03 -15.33 -19.66
C VAL A 17 -17.70 -15.42 -20.41
N PHE A 18 -17.13 -14.29 -20.81
CA PHE A 18 -15.75 -14.25 -21.29
C PHE A 18 -14.82 -14.35 -20.08
N ALA A 19 -14.08 -15.46 -19.99
CA ALA A 19 -12.98 -15.59 -19.05
C ALA A 19 -11.87 -14.60 -19.44
N ALA A 20 -11.53 -13.68 -18.53
CA ALA A 20 -10.40 -12.79 -18.71
C ALA A 20 -9.08 -13.61 -18.64
N PRO A 21 -8.10 -13.34 -19.51
CA PRO A 21 -6.80 -14.00 -19.43
C PRO A 21 -6.10 -13.63 -18.11
N ALA A 22 -5.45 -14.62 -17.50
CA ALA A 22 -4.62 -14.43 -16.31
C ALA A 22 -3.51 -13.39 -16.60
N PRO A 23 -3.23 -12.43 -15.70
CA PRO A 23 -2.14 -11.48 -15.88
C PRO A 23 -0.82 -12.25 -15.95
N ALA A 24 -0.09 -12.05 -17.04
CA ALA A 24 1.27 -12.56 -17.19
C ALA A 24 2.18 -11.97 -16.10
N PRO A 25 3.19 -12.72 -15.61
CA PRO A 25 4.17 -12.18 -14.69
C PRO A 25 4.84 -10.94 -15.31
N ALA A 26 4.89 -9.85 -14.55
CA ALA A 26 5.55 -8.63 -14.97
C ALA A 26 7.01 -8.94 -15.32
N ALA A 27 7.41 -8.60 -16.56
CA ALA A 27 8.78 -8.81 -17.01
C ALA A 27 9.74 -7.89 -16.24
N GLU A 28 10.80 -8.47 -15.69
CA GLU A 28 11.88 -7.73 -15.03
C GLU A 28 12.72 -7.00 -16.09
N LEU A 29 12.95 -5.71 -15.92
CA LEU A 29 13.80 -4.91 -16.82
C LEU A 29 15.26 -5.05 -16.40
N THR A 30 16.06 -5.70 -17.23
CA THR A 30 17.51 -5.82 -17.08
C THR A 30 18.24 -4.83 -17.99
N ASP A 31 19.43 -4.39 -17.59
CA ASP A 31 20.31 -3.59 -18.43
C ASP A 31 20.94 -4.44 -19.56
N ALA A 32 21.80 -3.81 -20.36
CA ALA A 32 22.49 -4.47 -21.46
C ALA A 32 23.38 -5.65 -21.02
N ASP A 33 23.76 -5.70 -19.74
CA ASP A 33 24.61 -6.73 -19.14
C ASP A 33 23.80 -7.76 -18.33
N GLY A 34 22.47 -7.66 -18.35
CA GLY A 34 21.58 -8.56 -17.63
C GLY A 34 21.50 -8.28 -16.12
N ALA A 35 22.10 -7.19 -15.63
CA ALA A 35 21.91 -6.76 -14.26
C ALA A 35 20.53 -6.09 -14.14
N SER A 36 19.90 -6.21 -12.97
CA SER A 36 18.69 -5.44 -12.67
C SER A 36 19.00 -3.96 -12.94
N VAL A 37 18.25 -3.30 -13.83
CA VAL A 37 18.46 -1.87 -14.06
C VAL A 37 18.27 -1.17 -12.72
N LEU A 38 19.35 -0.57 -12.20
CA LEU A 38 19.25 0.38 -11.10
C LEU A 38 18.52 1.62 -11.64
N LEU A 39 17.19 1.55 -11.73
CA LEU A 39 16.37 2.74 -11.79
C LEU A 39 16.82 3.64 -10.65
N LYS A 40 16.97 4.93 -10.91
CA LYS A 40 17.17 5.94 -9.87
C LYS A 40 16.02 5.77 -8.89
N ARG A 41 16.26 5.05 -7.78
CA ARG A 41 15.23 4.79 -6.79
C ARG A 41 14.94 6.12 -6.14
N GLY A 42 13.75 6.65 -6.41
CA GLY A 42 13.27 7.90 -5.83
C GLY A 42 13.25 7.80 -4.31
N GLU A 43 13.12 8.95 -3.66
CA GLU A 43 12.73 8.94 -2.26
C GLU A 43 11.31 8.35 -2.13
N GLY A 44 11.09 7.56 -1.08
CA GLY A 44 9.83 6.91 -0.80
C GLY A 44 9.37 7.14 0.63
N ILE A 45 8.06 7.22 0.84
CA ILE A 45 7.45 7.23 2.17
C ILE A 45 6.42 6.12 2.24
N HIS A 46 6.54 5.25 3.24
CA HIS A 46 5.65 4.11 3.43
C HIS A 46 4.86 4.23 4.71
N LEU A 47 3.56 3.95 4.63
CA LEU A 47 2.69 3.80 5.80
C LEU A 47 2.60 2.32 6.12
N MET A 48 3.12 1.95 7.28
CA MET A 48 3.42 0.58 7.62
C MET A 48 2.68 0.11 8.87
N ASN A 49 2.27 -1.15 8.83
CA ASN A 49 1.75 -1.86 10.00
C ASN A 49 2.81 -2.87 10.46
N CYS A 50 3.28 -2.70 11.68
CA CYS A 50 4.38 -3.44 12.26
C CYS A 50 3.88 -4.37 13.36
N GLU A 51 4.17 -5.65 13.21
CA GLU A 51 3.81 -6.67 14.21
C GLU A 51 5.03 -7.04 15.05
N PRO A 52 4.82 -7.36 16.33
CA PRO A 52 5.91 -7.67 17.23
C PRO A 52 6.67 -8.93 16.81
N THR A 53 7.98 -8.88 16.95
CA THR A 53 8.91 -10.01 16.86
C THR A 53 9.82 -10.01 18.09
N ASN A 54 10.60 -11.06 18.31
CA ASN A 54 11.68 -11.09 19.32
C ASN A 54 11.30 -10.54 20.71
N GLY A 55 10.14 -10.95 21.24
CA GLY A 55 9.70 -10.60 22.60
C GLY A 55 8.99 -9.25 22.75
N ALA A 56 8.81 -8.47 21.67
CA ALA A 56 7.88 -7.34 21.70
C ALA A 56 6.43 -7.83 21.89
N THR A 57 5.58 -6.98 22.46
CA THR A 57 4.17 -7.32 22.75
C THR A 57 3.18 -6.35 22.12
N ASN A 58 3.67 -5.28 21.51
CA ASN A 58 2.86 -4.21 20.96
C ASN A 58 2.88 -4.22 19.43
N TYR A 59 1.78 -3.74 18.86
CA TYR A 59 1.60 -3.50 17.44
C TYR A 59 1.81 -2.02 17.17
N ILE A 60 2.54 -1.70 16.12
CA ILE A 60 2.91 -0.32 15.78
C ILE A 60 2.36 0.01 14.40
N SER A 61 1.82 1.21 14.23
CA SER A 61 1.65 1.81 12.92
C SER A 61 2.65 2.94 12.76
N ALA A 62 3.45 2.90 11.71
CA ALA A 62 4.57 3.80 11.50
C ALA A 62 4.60 4.36 10.08
N VAL A 63 5.11 5.57 9.94
CA VAL A 63 5.47 6.19 8.66
C VAL A 63 6.99 6.12 8.54
N VAL A 64 7.49 5.54 7.46
CA VAL A 64 8.93 5.33 7.23
C VAL A 64 9.35 6.12 6.00
N TYR A 65 10.36 6.97 6.15
CA TYR A 65 11.00 7.67 5.04
C TYR A 65 12.23 6.89 4.56
N CYS A 66 12.33 6.73 3.25
CA CYS A 66 13.40 6.04 2.56
C CYS A 66 14.01 6.97 1.51
N ALA A 67 15.23 7.47 1.76
CA ALA A 67 15.97 8.24 0.75
C ALA A 67 16.22 7.45 -0.55
N ASN A 68 16.22 6.12 -0.44
CA ASN A 68 16.14 5.18 -1.54
C ASN A 68 14.96 4.25 -1.24
N ASP A 69 13.87 4.37 -2.01
CA ASP A 69 12.64 3.58 -1.86
C ASP A 69 12.89 2.07 -1.75
N GLY A 70 13.91 1.54 -2.42
CA GLY A 70 14.28 0.11 -2.31
C GLY A 70 14.62 -0.34 -0.88
N ASN A 71 15.03 0.58 0.00
CA ASN A 71 15.30 0.28 1.41
C ASN A 71 14.02 0.10 2.24
N CYS A 72 12.87 0.58 1.75
CA CYS A 72 11.57 0.33 2.36
C CYS A 72 10.99 -1.04 1.99
N ASN A 73 11.67 -1.78 1.11
CA ASN A 73 11.32 -3.12 0.64
C ASN A 73 12.43 -4.15 0.96
N ASN A 74 13.30 -3.84 1.93
CA ASN A 74 14.42 -4.68 2.34
C ASN A 74 14.42 -4.91 3.87
N LEU A 75 14.07 -6.12 4.29
CA LEU A 75 14.02 -6.52 5.70
C LEU A 75 15.39 -6.52 6.42
N SER A 76 16.49 -6.54 5.66
CA SER A 76 17.84 -6.45 6.20
C SER A 76 18.29 -5.01 6.42
N TYR A 77 17.52 -4.03 5.93
CA TYR A 77 17.82 -2.62 6.10
C TYR A 77 17.15 -2.09 7.37
N SER A 78 17.97 -1.57 8.29
CA SER A 78 17.50 -0.92 9.51
C SER A 78 17.41 0.59 9.29
N HIS A 79 16.21 1.14 9.51
CA HIS A 79 15.98 2.58 9.42
C HIS A 79 16.39 3.27 10.71
N SER A 80 17.08 4.41 10.58
CA SER A 80 17.29 5.34 11.69
C SER A 80 15.94 5.76 12.29
N SER A 81 15.87 5.91 13.60
CA SER A 81 14.68 6.45 14.28
C SER A 81 14.33 7.87 13.82
N SER A 82 15.27 8.60 13.20
CA SER A 82 15.01 9.91 12.56
C SER A 82 14.12 9.83 11.33
N ASN A 83 14.08 8.67 10.68
CA ASN A 83 13.32 8.42 9.46
C ASN A 83 12.03 7.64 9.73
N VAL A 84 11.70 7.42 11.01
CA VAL A 84 10.50 6.70 11.41
C VAL A 84 9.66 7.61 12.29
N CYS A 85 8.40 7.80 11.91
CA CYS A 85 7.40 8.44 12.75
C CYS A 85 6.38 7.40 13.20
N VAL A 86 6.30 7.15 14.51
CA VAL A 86 5.30 6.24 15.08
C VAL A 86 3.95 6.96 15.14
N LYS A 87 2.98 6.50 14.35
CA LYS A 87 1.63 7.07 14.29
C LYS A 87 0.74 6.58 15.43
N SER A 88 0.84 5.29 15.77
CA SER A 88 0.14 4.71 16.92
C SER A 88 0.86 3.47 17.46
N THR A 89 0.52 3.11 18.70
CA THR A 89 0.97 1.88 19.34
C THR A 89 -0.21 1.25 20.07
N SER A 90 -0.36 -0.07 19.96
CA SER A 90 -1.44 -0.82 20.59
C SER A 90 -0.91 -2.09 21.26
N GLY A 91 -1.46 -2.44 22.43
CA GLY A 91 -1.23 -3.75 23.05
C GLY A 91 -2.18 -4.84 22.56
N SER A 92 -3.19 -4.48 21.75
CA SER A 92 -4.17 -5.44 21.23
C SER A 92 -3.71 -6.03 19.91
N SER A 93 -3.85 -7.35 19.78
CA SER A 93 -3.41 -8.09 18.59
C SER A 93 -4.06 -7.56 17.32
N GLY A 94 -3.25 -7.17 16.34
CA GLY A 94 -3.70 -6.70 15.03
C GLY A 94 -4.40 -5.34 15.04
N ALA A 95 -4.39 -4.61 16.17
CA ALA A 95 -4.98 -3.28 16.26
C ALA A 95 -4.00 -2.23 15.74
N TYR A 96 -4.23 -1.81 14.49
CA TYR A 96 -3.42 -0.81 13.80
C TYR A 96 -4.17 0.52 13.65
N HIS A 97 -3.41 1.56 13.33
CA HIS A 97 -3.95 2.85 12.90
C HIS A 97 -4.79 2.73 11.63
N VAL A 98 -5.86 3.51 11.53
CA VAL A 98 -6.69 3.62 10.31
C VAL A 98 -6.10 4.73 9.43
N TRP A 99 -5.56 4.35 8.28
CA TRP A 99 -4.85 5.26 7.36
C TRP A 99 -5.80 6.07 6.49
N GLU A 100 -7.04 5.61 6.34
CA GLU A 100 -8.04 6.07 5.39
C GLU A 100 -9.07 7.03 6.02
N GLY A 101 -9.79 7.75 5.16
CA GLY A 101 -11.03 8.45 5.51
C GLY A 101 -10.89 9.89 6.01
N SER A 102 -9.67 10.41 6.16
CA SER A 102 -9.42 11.82 6.49
C SER A 102 -8.02 12.26 6.06
N THR A 103 -7.76 13.57 6.11
CA THR A 103 -6.39 14.10 6.02
C THR A 103 -5.66 13.84 7.34
N GLN A 104 -4.46 13.30 7.24
CA GLN A 104 -3.65 12.88 8.38
C GLN A 104 -2.19 13.28 8.19
N SER A 105 -1.41 13.26 9.27
CA SER A 105 0.01 13.57 9.22
C SER A 105 0.82 12.82 10.28
N CYS A 106 2.14 12.80 10.11
CA CYS A 106 3.12 12.27 11.04
C CYS A 106 4.38 13.14 11.01
N THR A 107 4.85 13.56 12.19
CA THR A 107 6.07 14.38 12.34
C THR A 107 7.24 13.52 12.76
N PHE A 108 8.28 13.47 11.92
CA PHE A 108 9.53 12.80 12.22
C PHE A 108 10.29 13.55 13.32
N SER A 109 11.22 12.87 14.00
CA SER A 109 12.02 13.51 15.05
C SER A 109 12.98 14.61 14.52
N SER A 110 13.20 14.66 13.20
CA SER A 110 13.86 15.77 12.51
C SER A 110 13.03 17.06 12.45
N GLY A 111 11.73 17.01 12.79
CA GLY A 111 10.79 18.12 12.68
C GLY A 111 10.04 18.20 11.35
N VAL A 112 10.43 17.40 10.36
CA VAL A 112 9.71 17.30 9.08
C VAL A 112 8.36 16.61 9.32
N THR A 113 7.29 17.15 8.74
CA THR A 113 5.94 16.57 8.85
C THR A 113 5.47 16.10 7.49
N PHE A 114 5.19 14.80 7.37
CA PHE A 114 4.52 14.25 6.20
C PHE A 114 3.01 14.24 6.41
N SER A 115 2.26 14.74 5.44
CA SER A 115 0.78 14.78 5.45
C SER A 115 0.24 14.07 4.22
N TRP A 116 -0.87 13.36 4.38
CA TRP A 116 -1.53 12.59 3.31
C TRP A 116 -3.05 12.62 3.47
N ALA A 117 -3.76 12.25 2.42
CA ALA A 117 -5.19 11.95 2.46
C ALA A 117 -5.47 10.71 1.62
N ILE A 118 -6.14 9.72 2.21
CA ILE A 118 -6.49 8.46 1.53
C ILE A 118 -8.01 8.29 1.62
N GLY A 119 -8.64 7.97 0.50
CA GLY A 119 -10.09 7.73 0.45
C GLY A 119 -10.51 6.59 1.39
N LYS A 120 -11.67 6.73 2.06
CA LYS A 120 -12.17 5.77 3.06
C LYS A 120 -12.20 4.31 2.58
N GLU A 121 -12.51 4.11 1.30
CA GLU A 121 -12.66 2.78 0.71
C GLU A 121 -11.37 2.24 0.07
N ALA A 122 -10.22 2.92 0.22
CA ALA A 122 -8.99 2.58 -0.49
C ALA A 122 -8.48 1.15 -0.24
N GLN A 123 -8.81 0.54 0.91
CA GLN A 123 -8.46 -0.87 1.17
C GLN A 123 -9.18 -1.86 0.25
N THR A 124 -10.33 -1.48 -0.30
CA THR A 124 -11.14 -2.32 -1.20
C THR A 124 -10.64 -2.28 -2.65
N TRP A 125 -9.78 -1.32 -2.98
CA TRP A 125 -9.26 -1.14 -4.33
C TRP A 125 -8.18 -2.16 -4.65
N PRO A 126 -7.89 -2.44 -5.94
CA PRO A 126 -6.77 -3.29 -6.32
C PRO A 126 -5.44 -2.75 -5.79
N ASP A 127 -4.47 -3.64 -5.55
CA ASP A 127 -3.11 -3.24 -5.18
C ASP A 127 -2.48 -2.39 -6.29
N TYR A 128 -1.56 -1.51 -5.91
CA TYR A 128 -0.90 -0.52 -6.78
C TYR A 128 -1.84 0.53 -7.40
N THR A 129 -3.09 0.61 -6.95
CA THR A 129 -4.00 1.69 -7.33
C THR A 129 -3.59 3.00 -6.67
N TYR A 130 -3.65 4.10 -7.41
CA TYR A 130 -3.43 5.45 -6.88
C TYR A 130 -4.48 5.81 -5.83
N VAL A 131 -4.05 6.33 -4.68
CA VAL A 131 -4.92 6.61 -3.51
C VAL A 131 -4.95 8.08 -3.08
N GLY A 132 -4.10 8.92 -3.67
CA GLY A 132 -4.02 10.34 -3.35
C GLY A 132 -2.60 10.87 -3.39
N THR A 133 -2.39 12.10 -2.92
CA THR A 133 -1.07 12.71 -2.79
C THR A 133 -0.64 12.84 -1.34
N GLY A 134 0.67 12.89 -1.12
CA GLY A 134 1.29 13.19 0.17
C GLY A 134 2.31 14.31 0.02
N VAL A 135 2.57 15.07 1.09
CA VAL A 135 3.49 16.22 1.08
C VAL A 135 4.31 16.28 2.37
N ASN A 136 5.59 16.63 2.29
CA ASN A 136 6.46 16.84 3.46
C ASN A 136 6.99 18.29 3.61
N GLY A 137 6.47 19.22 2.80
CA GLY A 137 6.94 20.62 2.74
C GLY A 137 8.10 20.86 1.77
N TYR A 138 8.75 19.82 1.28
CA TYR A 138 9.84 19.89 0.29
C TYR A 138 9.45 19.25 -1.05
N SER A 139 8.76 18.11 -0.97
CA SER A 139 8.34 17.29 -2.09
C SER A 139 6.85 16.96 -1.99
N THR A 140 6.24 16.73 -3.16
CA THR A 140 4.92 16.12 -3.31
C THR A 140 5.08 14.74 -3.90
N PHE A 141 4.40 13.77 -3.30
CA PHE A 141 4.49 12.36 -3.62
C PHE A 141 3.15 11.84 -4.14
N SER A 142 3.19 10.91 -5.08
CA SER A 142 2.03 10.14 -5.53
C SER A 142 1.87 8.91 -4.66
N GLY A 143 0.71 8.77 -4.03
CA GLY A 143 0.39 7.68 -3.12
C GLY A 143 -0.31 6.52 -3.82
N TYR A 144 0.07 5.31 -3.46
CA TYR A 144 -0.48 4.07 -4.00
C TYR A 144 -0.77 3.07 -2.89
N LYS A 145 -1.78 2.22 -3.11
CA LYS A 145 -2.02 1.03 -2.28
C LYS A 145 -0.89 0.02 -2.51
N ASP A 146 -0.39 -0.57 -1.44
CA ASP A 146 0.59 -1.64 -1.51
C ASP A 146 -0.07 -3.03 -1.39
N ASP A 147 0.64 -4.08 -1.75
CA ASP A 147 0.21 -5.47 -1.69
C ASP A 147 0.39 -6.11 -0.29
N LYS A 148 0.86 -5.32 0.69
CA LYS A 148 1.04 -5.73 2.10
C LYS A 148 2.19 -6.70 2.33
N HIS A 149 3.18 -6.73 1.44
CA HIS A 149 4.43 -7.44 1.69
C HIS A 149 5.23 -6.83 2.86
N TYR A 150 6.08 -7.65 3.47
CA TYR A 150 7.00 -7.21 4.53
C TYR A 150 8.20 -6.51 3.90
N GLY A 151 8.34 -5.23 4.17
CA GLY A 151 9.38 -4.39 3.56
C GLY A 151 10.46 -3.92 4.53
N VAL A 152 10.15 -3.80 5.83
CA VAL A 152 11.08 -3.20 6.81
C VAL A 152 11.06 -3.94 8.14
N THR A 153 12.22 -3.99 8.79
CA THR A 153 12.32 -4.28 10.23
C THR A 153 12.55 -2.98 11.00
N TYR A 154 11.81 -2.78 12.09
CA TYR A 154 11.97 -1.63 12.97
C TYR A 154 11.98 -2.08 14.43
N ASN A 155 13.15 -1.97 15.07
CA ASN A 155 13.43 -2.58 16.37
C ASN A 155 13.02 -4.07 16.35
N SER A 156 12.28 -4.53 17.36
CA SER A 156 11.73 -5.88 17.45
C SER A 156 10.36 -6.00 16.74
N HIS A 157 10.24 -5.46 15.53
CA HIS A 157 9.01 -5.59 14.72
C HIS A 157 9.33 -5.85 13.26
N LYS A 158 8.44 -6.59 12.58
CA LYS A 158 8.42 -6.71 11.12
C LYS A 158 7.23 -5.93 10.57
N CYS A 159 7.48 -5.11 9.56
CA CYS A 159 6.55 -4.12 9.06
C CYS A 159 6.12 -4.45 7.65
N ARG A 160 4.80 -4.51 7.45
CA ARG A 160 4.18 -4.59 6.12
C ARG A 160 3.82 -3.20 5.63
N SER A 161 4.15 -2.93 4.38
CA SER A 161 3.78 -1.69 3.71
C SER A 161 2.30 -1.73 3.35
N ILE A 162 1.50 -0.75 3.75
CA ILE A 162 0.06 -0.70 3.43
C ILE A 162 -0.18 0.26 2.27
N TYR A 163 0.55 1.36 2.27
CA TYR A 163 0.57 2.38 1.24
C TYR A 163 1.99 2.89 1.09
N TYR A 164 2.36 3.28 -0.12
CA TYR A 164 3.64 3.90 -0.43
C TYR A 164 3.46 5.17 -1.25
N TYR A 165 4.39 6.09 -1.11
CA TYR A 165 4.38 7.44 -1.69
C TYR A 165 5.73 7.72 -2.33
N ILE A 166 5.74 7.95 -3.64
CA ILE A 166 6.95 8.17 -4.47
C ILE A 166 6.81 9.36 -5.41
#